data_AF-A0A9Q0WH81-F1
#
_entry.id   AF-A0A9Q0WH81-F1
#
_cell.length_a   1.000
_cell.length_b   1.000
_cell.length_c   1.000
_cell.angle_alpha   90.00
_cell.angle_beta   90.00
_cell.angle_gamma   90.00
#
_symmetry.space_group_name_H-M   'P 1'
#
loop_
_entity.id
_entity.type
_entity.pdbx_description
1 polymer ?
#
loop_
_entity_poly.entity_id
_entity_poly.type
_entity_poly.pdbx_seq_one_letter_code
_entity_poly.pdbx_strand_id
1 'polypeptide(L)'
;MTSQTKYQFHLQKFQHVALTTFLGLTFCLFWNVIAVTTAWIKGEGVKIWFLAIIYFVSGVPGAYFLWYRPLYRAFRTESAMRFGWFLLFYMLHIGFCIFAAVAPPIIFKGNSLTGILAAIDVAGNNALAGIFYFIGFGCFCIESLLSIWVIQQVYMYFRGSGKAAEMKREAARGALRAAA
;
A
#
# COMPACT_ATOMS: atom_id res chain seq x y z
N MET A 1 13.73 29.45 16.33
CA MET A 1 13.16 28.64 15.22
C MET A 1 11.65 28.90 15.17
N THR A 2 11.14 29.55 14.14
CA THR A 2 9.75 30.05 14.08
C THR A 2 8.75 28.90 13.83
N SER A 3 7.52 29.03 14.35
CA SER A 3 6.44 28.01 14.26
C SER A 3 6.20 27.51 12.82
N GLN A 4 6.34 28.41 11.84
CA GLN A 4 6.27 28.11 10.39
C GLN A 4 7.31 27.10 9.91
N THR A 5 8.56 27.16 10.40
CA THR A 5 9.63 26.26 9.95
C THR A 5 9.43 24.82 10.44
N LYS A 6 8.90 24.63 11.67
CA LYS A 6 8.55 23.30 12.20
C LYS A 6 7.45 22.63 11.38
N TYR A 7 6.45 23.41 10.94
CA TYR A 7 5.35 22.93 10.12
C TYR A 7 5.83 22.38 8.76
N GLN A 8 6.64 23.16 8.04
CA GLN A 8 7.18 22.77 6.74
C GLN A 8 8.05 21.51 6.81
N PHE A 9 8.88 21.40 7.86
CA PHE A 9 9.73 20.23 8.09
C PHE A 9 8.92 18.94 8.33
N HIS A 10 7.84 19.01 9.12
CA HIS A 10 6.94 17.87 9.33
C HIS A 10 6.23 17.46 8.03
N LEU A 11 5.81 18.43 7.21
CA LEU A 11 5.18 18.20 5.91
C LEU A 11 6.10 17.42 4.95
N GLN A 12 7.36 17.87 4.86
CA GLN A 12 8.36 17.24 4.01
C GLN A 12 8.64 15.80 4.43
N LYS A 13 8.71 15.53 5.75
CA LYS A 13 8.89 14.17 6.27
C LYS A 13 7.75 13.25 5.86
N PHE A 14 6.50 13.68 5.97
CA PHE A 14 5.35 12.86 5.56
C PHE A 14 5.34 12.55 4.07
N GLN A 15 5.73 13.51 3.23
CA GLN A 15 5.82 13.30 1.79
C GLN A 15 6.94 12.32 1.42
N HIS A 16 8.12 12.43 2.06
CA HIS A 16 9.21 11.49 1.84
C HIS A 16 8.82 10.08 2.26
N VAL A 17 8.20 9.94 3.43
CA VAL A 17 7.77 8.65 3.96
C VAL A 17 6.65 8.02 3.09
N ALA A 18 5.71 8.81 2.58
CA ALA A 18 4.71 8.30 1.65
C ALA A 18 5.32 7.88 0.31
N LEU A 19 6.30 8.65 -0.20
CA LEU A 19 7.07 8.26 -1.38
C LEU A 19 7.85 6.97 -1.12
N THR A 20 8.43 6.78 0.06
CA THR A 20 9.15 5.55 0.38
C THR A 20 8.23 4.33 0.38
N THR A 21 7.02 4.42 0.92
CA THR A 21 6.04 3.31 0.82
C THR A 21 5.53 3.11 -0.62
N PHE A 22 5.48 4.16 -1.44
CA PHE A 22 5.08 4.01 -2.84
C PHE A 22 6.14 3.25 -3.65
N LEU A 23 7.41 3.63 -3.46
CA LEU A 23 8.54 2.93 -4.04
C LEU A 23 8.69 1.52 -3.46
N GLY A 24 8.44 1.35 -2.15
CA GLY A 24 8.44 0.07 -1.46
C GLY A 24 7.41 -0.90 -2.02
N LEU A 25 6.16 -0.47 -2.20
CA LEU A 25 5.12 -1.26 -2.91
C LEU A 25 5.55 -1.61 -4.34
N THR A 26 6.09 -0.64 -5.09
CA THR A 26 6.55 -0.86 -6.47
C THR A 26 7.66 -1.92 -6.50
N PHE A 27 8.60 -1.86 -5.57
CA PHE A 27 9.67 -2.83 -5.40
C PHE A 27 9.12 -4.22 -5.00
N CYS A 28 8.18 -4.29 -4.06
CA CYS A 28 7.54 -5.55 -3.65
C CYS A 28 6.84 -6.22 -4.83
N LEU A 29 6.05 -5.47 -5.61
CA LEU A 29 5.34 -6.02 -6.76
C LEU A 29 6.29 -6.38 -7.91
N PHE A 30 7.37 -5.62 -8.10
CA PHE A 30 8.40 -5.94 -9.08
C PHE A 30 9.12 -7.26 -8.71
N TRP A 31 9.53 -7.39 -7.45
CA TRP A 31 10.12 -8.62 -6.94
C TRP A 31 9.14 -9.80 -7.04
N ASN A 32 7.85 -9.56 -6.78
CA ASN A 32 6.81 -10.56 -6.95
C ASN A 32 6.76 -11.09 -8.38
N VAL A 33 6.85 -10.23 -9.39
CA VAL A 33 6.91 -10.66 -10.80
C VAL A 33 8.16 -11.50 -11.07
N ILE A 34 9.34 -11.11 -10.55
CA ILE A 34 10.58 -11.90 -10.70
C ILE A 34 10.41 -13.30 -10.08
N ALA A 35 9.97 -13.37 -8.84
CA ALA A 35 9.80 -14.62 -8.10
C ALA A 35 8.80 -15.55 -8.80
N VAL A 36 7.63 -15.03 -9.18
CA VAL A 36 6.60 -15.81 -9.88
C VAL A 36 7.07 -16.22 -11.28
N THR A 37 7.88 -15.40 -11.96
CA THR A 37 8.50 -15.79 -13.25
C THR A 37 9.46 -16.96 -13.06
N THR A 38 10.29 -16.96 -12.00
CA THR A 38 11.15 -18.10 -11.66
C THR A 38 10.31 -19.35 -11.40
N ALA A 39 9.22 -19.23 -10.65
CA ALA A 39 8.35 -20.36 -10.35
C ALA A 39 7.66 -20.92 -11.61
N TRP A 40 7.19 -20.03 -12.51
CA TRP A 40 6.59 -20.41 -13.80
C TRP A 40 7.59 -21.17 -14.69
N ILE A 41 8.82 -20.69 -14.81
CA ILE A 41 9.90 -21.38 -15.56
C ILE A 41 10.19 -22.77 -14.96
N LYS A 42 9.97 -22.95 -13.65
CA LYS A 42 10.15 -24.22 -12.94
C LYS A 42 8.92 -25.14 -12.95
N GLY A 43 7.87 -24.77 -13.69
CA GLY A 43 6.71 -25.63 -13.92
C GLY A 43 5.42 -25.20 -13.20
N GLU A 44 5.42 -24.08 -12.48
CA GLU A 44 4.18 -23.51 -11.96
C GLU A 44 3.25 -23.01 -13.08
N GLY A 45 1.95 -22.89 -12.81
CA GLY A 45 0.96 -22.56 -13.82
C GLY A 45 1.07 -21.13 -14.37
N VAL A 46 0.93 -20.96 -15.70
CA VAL A 46 0.95 -19.64 -16.37
C VAL A 46 -0.09 -18.66 -15.85
N LYS A 47 -1.22 -19.15 -15.32
CA LYS A 47 -2.27 -18.32 -14.71
C LYS A 47 -1.76 -17.51 -13.52
N ILE A 48 -0.88 -18.12 -12.72
CA ILE A 48 -0.27 -17.51 -11.53
C ILE A 48 0.63 -16.35 -11.95
N TRP A 49 1.40 -16.57 -13.01
CA TRP A 49 2.28 -15.57 -13.62
C TRP A 49 1.52 -14.37 -14.21
N PHE A 50 0.45 -14.61 -14.97
CA PHE A 50 -0.40 -13.52 -15.47
C PHE A 50 -0.97 -12.66 -14.33
N LEU A 51 -1.37 -13.28 -13.22
CA LEU A 51 -1.94 -12.56 -12.08
C LEU A 51 -0.89 -11.68 -11.39
N ALA A 52 0.36 -12.13 -11.29
CA ALA A 52 1.47 -11.32 -10.79
C ALA A 52 1.72 -10.07 -11.65
N ILE A 53 1.62 -10.19 -12.99
CA ILE A 53 1.72 -9.04 -13.90
C ILE A 53 0.55 -8.09 -13.70
N ILE A 54 -0.68 -8.61 -13.57
CA ILE A 54 -1.86 -7.79 -13.30
C ILE A 54 -1.69 -6.99 -12.01
N TYR A 55 -1.19 -7.62 -10.93
CA TYR A 55 -0.91 -6.91 -9.69
C TYR A 55 0.11 -5.79 -9.86
N PHE A 56 1.16 -6.00 -10.65
CA PHE A 56 2.15 -4.95 -10.93
C PHE A 56 1.56 -3.80 -11.76
N VAL A 57 0.93 -4.12 -12.88
CA VAL A 57 0.38 -3.13 -13.84
C VAL A 57 -0.80 -2.36 -13.26
N SER A 58 -1.62 -2.97 -12.41
CA SER A 58 -2.75 -2.27 -11.77
C SER A 58 -2.38 -1.66 -10.41
N GLY A 59 -1.55 -2.34 -9.62
CA GLY A 59 -1.21 -1.94 -8.26
C GLY A 59 -0.38 -0.67 -8.21
N VAL A 60 0.62 -0.52 -9.09
CA VAL A 60 1.49 0.67 -9.11
C VAL A 60 0.72 1.93 -9.53
N PRO A 61 -0.02 1.95 -10.66
CA PRO A 61 -0.85 3.11 -11.01
C PRO A 61 -1.98 3.35 -9.99
N GLY A 62 -2.61 2.28 -9.51
CA GLY A 62 -3.65 2.37 -8.48
C GLY A 62 -3.15 3.09 -7.23
N ALA A 63 -1.99 2.68 -6.70
CA ALA A 63 -1.37 3.33 -5.55
C ALA A 63 -1.03 4.81 -5.80
N TYR A 64 -0.53 5.13 -6.99
CA TYR A 64 -0.21 6.50 -7.37
C TYR A 64 -1.45 7.41 -7.33
N PHE A 65 -2.55 6.98 -7.97
CA PHE A 65 -3.76 7.78 -8.09
C PHE A 65 -4.62 7.80 -6.82
N LEU A 66 -4.67 6.70 -6.08
CA LEU A 66 -5.61 6.53 -4.96
C LEU A 66 -5.10 7.12 -3.65
N TRP A 67 -3.80 7.08 -3.37
CA TRP A 67 -3.28 7.57 -2.09
C TRP A 67 -2.05 8.47 -2.21
N TYR A 68 -1.08 8.19 -3.08
CA TYR A 68 0.14 9.02 -3.18
C TYR A 68 -0.17 10.45 -3.66
N ARG A 69 -0.85 10.58 -4.81
CA ARG A 69 -1.22 11.88 -5.40
C ARG A 69 -2.23 12.64 -4.53
N PRO A 70 -3.29 12.01 -3.96
CA PRO A 70 -4.20 12.68 -3.03
C PRO A 70 -3.50 13.21 -1.78
N LEU A 71 -2.56 12.46 -1.19
CA LEU A 71 -1.80 12.91 -0.02
C LEU A 71 -0.93 14.13 -0.35
N TYR A 72 -0.19 14.07 -1.45
CA TYR A 72 0.64 15.18 -1.91
C TYR A 72 -0.20 16.46 -2.10
N ARG A 73 -1.40 16.31 -2.68
CA ARG A 73 -2.35 17.42 -2.85
C ARG A 73 -2.98 17.89 -1.54
N ALA A 74 -3.26 16.98 -0.61
CA ALA A 74 -3.86 17.30 0.69
C ALA A 74 -2.94 18.22 1.51
N PHE A 75 -1.63 17.98 1.48
CA PHE A 75 -0.66 18.85 2.15
C PHE A 75 -0.52 20.23 1.51
N ARG A 76 -0.66 20.36 0.19
CA ARG A 76 -0.60 21.67 -0.49
C ARG A 76 -1.87 22.52 -0.39
N THR A 77 -3.03 21.87 -0.31
CA THR A 77 -4.34 22.57 -0.32
C THR A 77 -5.02 22.58 1.04
N GLU A 78 -4.38 21.96 2.03
CA GLU A 78 -4.89 21.74 3.38
C GLU A 78 -6.27 21.05 3.50
N SER A 79 -6.86 20.60 2.38
CA SER A 79 -8.22 20.04 2.30
C SER A 79 -8.42 18.77 3.14
N ALA A 80 -9.37 18.84 4.07
CA ALA A 80 -9.74 17.73 4.95
C ALA A 80 -10.30 16.52 4.19
N MET A 81 -11.09 16.74 3.14
CA MET A 81 -11.65 15.68 2.29
C MET A 81 -10.56 14.84 1.60
N ARG A 82 -9.47 15.48 1.14
CA ARG A 82 -8.34 14.76 0.51
C ARG A 82 -7.55 13.92 1.52
N PHE A 83 -7.44 14.38 2.76
CA PHE A 83 -6.88 13.57 3.86
C PHE A 83 -7.77 12.35 4.15
N GLY A 84 -9.09 12.51 4.17
CA GLY A 84 -10.03 11.39 4.33
C GLY A 84 -9.89 10.36 3.22
N TRP A 85 -9.80 10.81 1.96
CA TRP A 85 -9.57 9.94 0.79
C TRP A 85 -8.26 9.16 0.91
N PHE A 86 -7.17 9.84 1.28
CA PHE A 86 -5.90 9.17 1.55
C PHE A 86 -6.05 8.08 2.62
N LEU A 87 -6.62 8.40 3.78
CA LEU A 87 -6.78 7.45 4.88
C LEU A 87 -7.55 6.20 4.44
N LEU A 88 -8.65 6.37 3.70
CA LEU A 88 -9.46 5.26 3.18
C LEU A 88 -8.64 4.31 2.30
N PHE A 89 -8.02 4.83 1.24
CA PHE A 89 -7.28 4.00 0.28
C PHE A 89 -5.96 3.48 0.82
N TYR A 90 -5.36 4.20 1.77
CA TYR A 90 -4.14 3.75 2.42
C TYR A 90 -4.41 2.57 3.38
N MET A 91 -5.58 2.51 4.03
CA MET A 91 -6.01 1.31 4.75
C MET A 91 -6.18 0.10 3.81
N LEU A 92 -6.74 0.29 2.61
CA LEU A 92 -6.82 -0.77 1.61
C LEU A 92 -5.44 -1.24 1.15
N HIS A 93 -4.49 -0.32 0.98
CA HIS A 93 -3.09 -0.64 0.69
C HIS A 93 -2.44 -1.48 1.80
N ILE A 94 -2.61 -1.10 3.07
CA ILE A 94 -2.11 -1.89 4.21
C ILE A 94 -2.74 -3.29 4.21
N GLY A 95 -4.06 -3.37 4.01
CA GLY A 95 -4.78 -4.63 3.90
C GLY A 95 -4.25 -5.51 2.77
N PHE A 96 -3.96 -4.92 1.61
CA PHE A 96 -3.34 -5.61 0.48
C PHE A 96 -1.93 -6.12 0.81
N CYS A 97 -1.07 -5.31 1.44
CA CYS A 97 0.28 -5.74 1.81
C CYS A 97 0.27 -6.89 2.82
N ILE A 98 -0.61 -6.84 3.82
CA ILE A 98 -0.79 -7.93 4.79
C ILE A 98 -1.32 -9.18 4.08
N PHE A 99 -2.31 -9.03 3.21
CA PHE A 99 -2.84 -10.13 2.41
C PHE A 99 -1.76 -10.76 1.52
N ALA A 100 -0.91 -9.95 0.89
CA ALA A 100 0.21 -10.41 0.08
C ALA A 100 1.31 -11.09 0.91
N ALA A 101 1.57 -10.63 2.14
CA ALA A 101 2.51 -11.26 3.06
C ALA A 101 2.03 -12.63 3.54
N VAL A 102 0.72 -12.82 3.77
CA VAL A 102 0.17 -14.12 4.13
C VAL A 102 0.04 -15.03 2.90
N ALA A 103 -0.40 -14.45 1.77
CA ALA A 103 -0.79 -15.15 0.54
C ALA A 103 -1.71 -16.35 0.79
N PRO A 104 -2.88 -16.16 1.43
CA PRO A 104 -3.79 -17.27 1.71
C PRO A 104 -4.28 -17.89 0.40
N PRO A 105 -4.44 -19.22 0.31
CA PRO A 105 -4.75 -19.95 -0.92
C PRO A 105 -6.22 -19.82 -1.34
N ILE A 106 -6.80 -18.63 -1.25
CA ILE A 106 -8.20 -18.33 -1.55
C ILE A 106 -8.39 -18.17 -3.07
N ILE A 107 -7.41 -17.58 -3.75
CA ILE A 107 -7.43 -17.31 -5.19
C ILE A 107 -6.29 -18.09 -5.84
N PHE A 108 -6.61 -19.06 -6.70
CA PHE A 108 -5.67 -19.87 -7.49
C PHE A 108 -4.46 -20.44 -6.71
N LYS A 109 -4.72 -21.17 -5.61
CA LYS A 109 -3.72 -21.76 -4.71
C LYS A 109 -2.79 -20.77 -3.97
N GLY A 110 -2.94 -19.45 -4.14
CA GLY A 110 -2.19 -18.45 -3.37
C GLY A 110 -0.78 -18.14 -3.88
N ASN A 111 -0.29 -18.86 -4.90
CA ASN A 111 1.11 -18.76 -5.36
C ASN A 111 1.40 -17.52 -6.23
N SER A 112 0.40 -16.66 -6.51
CA SER A 112 0.60 -15.45 -7.32
C SER A 112 1.18 -14.28 -6.53
N LEU A 113 1.21 -14.39 -5.21
CA LEU A 113 1.84 -13.46 -4.29
C LEU A 113 2.90 -14.20 -3.50
N THR A 114 4.03 -13.53 -3.29
CA THR A 114 5.21 -14.04 -2.58
C THR A 114 5.03 -14.03 -1.06
N GLY A 115 3.86 -14.46 -0.56
CA GLY A 115 3.61 -14.57 0.87
C GLY A 115 4.16 -15.84 1.48
N ILE A 116 4.14 -15.93 2.81
CA ILE A 116 4.74 -17.05 3.55
C ILE A 116 4.14 -18.41 3.18
N LEU A 117 2.82 -18.49 2.96
CA LEU A 117 2.17 -19.75 2.62
C LEU A 117 2.58 -20.23 1.23
N ALA A 118 2.63 -19.31 0.25
CA ALA A 118 3.12 -19.58 -1.09
C ALA A 118 4.62 -19.93 -1.10
N ALA A 119 5.42 -19.28 -0.26
CA ALA A 119 6.85 -19.55 -0.14
C ALA A 119 7.12 -20.99 0.32
N ILE A 120 6.36 -21.48 1.30
CA ILE A 120 6.47 -22.85 1.82
C ILE A 120 6.02 -23.86 0.75
N ASP A 121 4.90 -23.60 0.06
CA ASP A 121 4.38 -24.48 -1.00
C ASP A 121 5.39 -24.62 -2.15
N VAL A 122 5.88 -23.50 -2.68
CA VAL A 122 6.83 -23.48 -3.80
C VAL A 122 8.20 -24.04 -3.40
N ALA A 123 8.63 -23.85 -2.15
CA ALA A 123 9.89 -24.42 -1.65
C ALA A 123 9.91 -25.95 -1.65
N GLY A 124 8.75 -26.59 -1.47
CA GLY A 124 8.61 -28.05 -1.55
C GLY A 124 8.92 -28.61 -2.94
N ASN A 125 8.66 -27.82 -3.99
CA ASN A 125 8.90 -28.21 -5.39
C ASN A 125 10.27 -27.72 -5.89
N ASN A 126 10.62 -26.46 -5.58
CA ASN A 126 11.86 -25.85 -6.05
C ASN A 126 12.44 -24.88 -5.02
N ALA A 127 13.58 -25.26 -4.43
CA ALA A 127 14.26 -24.47 -3.40
C ALA A 127 14.62 -23.05 -3.87
N LEU A 128 15.07 -22.88 -5.12
CA LEU A 128 15.44 -21.55 -5.65
C LEU A 128 14.21 -20.62 -5.74
N ALA A 129 13.11 -21.12 -6.30
CA ALA A 129 11.86 -20.35 -6.36
C ALA A 129 11.33 -20.05 -4.95
N GLY A 130 11.41 -21.02 -4.02
CA GLY A 130 11.06 -20.82 -2.61
C GLY A 130 11.84 -19.68 -1.95
N ILE A 131 13.17 -19.61 -2.15
CA ILE A 131 14.01 -18.52 -1.62
C ILE A 131 13.54 -17.16 -2.14
N PHE A 132 13.21 -17.07 -3.44
CA PHE A 132 12.73 -15.82 -4.04
C PHE A 132 11.38 -15.39 -3.43
N TYR A 133 10.51 -16.34 -3.12
CA TYR A 133 9.25 -16.07 -2.43
C TYR A 133 9.48 -15.62 -0.98
N PHE A 134 10.42 -16.22 -0.24
CA PHE A 134 10.76 -15.76 1.12
C PHE A 134 11.31 -14.33 1.14
N ILE A 135 12.09 -13.94 0.14
CA ILE A 135 12.55 -12.54 0.00
C ILE A 135 11.35 -11.62 -0.22
N GLY A 136 10.44 -11.98 -1.13
CA GLY A 136 9.21 -11.21 -1.38
C GLY A 136 8.33 -11.08 -0.13
N PHE A 137 8.21 -12.15 0.66
CA PHE A 137 7.51 -12.14 1.95
C PHE A 137 8.13 -11.13 2.91
N GLY A 138 9.46 -11.12 3.03
CA GLY A 138 10.19 -10.15 3.83
C GLY A 138 9.91 -8.71 3.39
N CYS A 139 9.91 -8.46 2.07
CA CYS A 139 9.60 -7.14 1.52
C CYS A 139 8.16 -6.70 1.87
N PHE A 140 7.16 -7.56 1.68
CA PHE A 140 5.77 -7.24 2.05
C PHE A 140 5.56 -7.05 3.55
N CYS A 141 6.31 -7.76 4.40
CA CYS A 141 6.30 -7.54 5.85
C CYS A 141 6.84 -6.16 6.20
N ILE A 142 8.00 -5.79 5.67
CA ILE A 142 8.62 -4.47 5.91
C ILE A 142 7.69 -3.37 5.41
N GLU A 143 7.14 -3.52 4.21
CA GLU A 143 6.20 -2.57 3.62
C GLU A 143 4.93 -2.42 4.48
N SER A 144 4.38 -3.51 4.99
CA SER A 144 3.22 -3.48 5.89
C SER A 144 3.51 -2.72 7.18
N LEU A 145 4.65 -3.00 7.83
CA LEU A 145 5.05 -2.33 9.07
C LEU A 145 5.31 -0.83 8.87
N LEU A 146 6.00 -0.47 7.78
CA LEU A 146 6.22 0.92 7.42
C LEU A 146 4.90 1.64 7.18
N SER A 147 3.99 1.06 6.39
CA SER A 147 2.68 1.66 6.09
C SER A 147 1.79 1.81 7.33
N ILE A 148 1.81 0.86 8.27
CA ILE A 148 1.14 1.02 9.57
C ILE A 148 1.72 2.20 10.35
N TRP A 149 3.04 2.36 10.36
CA TRP A 149 3.66 3.50 11.02
C TRP A 149 3.27 4.83 10.35
N VAL A 150 3.24 4.90 9.01
CA VAL A 150 2.84 6.11 8.26
C VAL A 150 1.41 6.52 8.58
N ILE A 151 0.45 5.59 8.53
CA ILE A 151 -0.95 5.92 8.73
C ILE A 151 -1.21 6.43 10.14
N GLN A 152 -0.51 5.90 11.15
CA GLN A 152 -0.58 6.38 12.52
C GLN A 152 -0.13 7.85 12.61
N GLN A 153 0.99 8.21 11.99
CA GLN A 153 1.48 9.59 12.03
C GLN A 153 0.54 10.57 11.32
N VAL A 154 0.03 10.19 10.14
CA VAL A 154 -0.91 11.03 9.38
C VAL A 154 -2.24 11.17 10.12
N TYR A 155 -2.75 10.09 10.71
CA TYR A 155 -3.98 10.11 11.51
C TYR A 155 -3.85 11.01 12.73
N MET A 156 -2.73 10.93 13.46
CA MET A 156 -2.47 11.80 14.61
C MET A 156 -2.40 13.28 14.21
N TYR A 157 -1.74 13.60 13.10
CA TYR A 157 -1.71 14.95 12.55
C TYR A 157 -3.12 15.42 12.13
N PHE A 158 -3.89 14.57 11.46
CA PHE A 158 -5.24 14.88 11.01
C PHE A 158 -6.21 15.13 12.17
N ARG A 159 -6.10 14.34 13.25
CA ARG A 159 -6.90 14.51 14.48
C ARG A 159 -6.50 15.75 15.26
N GLY A 160 -5.20 16.06 15.36
CA GLY A 160 -4.69 17.23 16.08
C GLY A 160 -4.91 18.57 15.37
N SER A 161 -5.12 18.57 14.05
CA SER A 161 -5.24 19.80 13.24
C SER A 161 -6.68 20.33 13.10
N GLY A 162 -7.68 19.72 13.75
CA GLY A 162 -9.09 20.14 13.64
C GLY A 162 -9.79 19.76 12.33
N LYS A 163 -9.03 19.31 11.31
CA LYS A 163 -9.53 18.86 10.00
C LYS A 163 -10.51 17.70 10.09
N ALA A 164 -10.38 16.85 11.11
CA ALA A 164 -11.35 15.80 11.38
C ALA A 164 -12.76 16.34 11.70
N ALA A 165 -12.85 17.46 12.44
CA ALA A 165 -14.12 18.10 12.75
C ALA A 165 -14.69 18.86 11.53
N GLU A 166 -13.82 19.50 10.75
CA GLU A 166 -14.17 20.15 9.49
C GLU A 166 -14.80 19.16 8.50
N MET A 167 -14.14 18.02 8.27
CA MET A 167 -14.65 16.96 7.39
C MET A 167 -16.02 16.43 7.82
N LYS A 168 -16.25 16.25 9.14
CA LYS A 168 -17.58 15.86 9.65
C LYS A 168 -18.65 16.91 9.33
N ARG A 169 -18.32 18.20 9.46
CA ARG A 169 -19.23 19.31 9.14
C ARG A 169 -19.50 19.41 7.63
N GLU A 170 -18.48 19.24 6.80
CA GLU A 170 -18.63 19.22 5.33
C GLU A 170 -19.49 18.04 4.86
N ALA A 171 -19.26 16.83 5.40
CA ALA A 171 -20.06 15.66 5.09
C ALA A 171 -21.54 15.85 5.49
N ALA A 172 -21.80 16.40 6.67
CA ALA A 172 -23.16 16.71 7.12
C ALA A 172 -23.86 17.73 6.20
N ARG A 173 -23.14 18.79 5.80
CA ARG A 173 -23.65 19.79 4.84
C ARG A 173 -23.89 19.20 3.46
N GLY A 174 -23.03 18.29 3.00
CA GLY A 174 -23.20 17.58 1.73
C GLY A 174 -24.44 16.69 1.72
N ALA A 175 -24.66 15.92 2.79
CA ALA A 175 -25.84 15.08 2.95
C ALA A 175 -27.13 15.91 2.98
N LEU A 176 -27.14 17.05 3.69
CA LEU A 176 -28.28 17.97 3.72
C LEU A 176 -28.62 18.55 2.34
N ARG A 177 -27.60 18.89 1.54
CA ARG A 177 -27.81 19.39 0.16
C ARG A 177 -28.27 18.32 -0.81
N ALA A 178 -27.94 17.05 -0.58
CA ALA A 178 -28.39 15.94 -1.41
C ALA A 178 -29.82 15.47 -1.06
N ALA A 179 -30.32 15.86 0.12
CA ALA A 179 -31.65 15.51 0.62
C ALA A 179 -32.69 16.63 0.45
N ALA A 180 -32.29 17.81 -0.03
CA ALA A 180 -33.14 18.95 -0.35
C ALA A 180 -33.35 19.06 -1.86
#